data_AF-K9KE18-F1
#
_entry.id   AF-K9KE18-F1
#
_cell.length_a   1.000
_cell.length_b   1.000
_cell.length_c   1.000
_cell.angle_alpha   90.00
_cell.angle_beta   90.00
_cell.angle_gamma   90.00
#
_symmetry.space_group_name_H-M   'P 1'
#
loop_
_entity.id
_entity.type
_entity.pdbx_description
1 polymer ?
#
loop_
_entity_poly.entity_id
_entity_poly.type
_entity_poly.pdbx_seq_one_letter_code
_entity_poly.pdbx_strand_id
1 'polypeptide(L)'
;KRFNSEILCAALWGVNLLVGTENGLMLLDRSGQGKVYNLINRRRFQQMDVLEGLNVLVTISGKKNKLRVYYLSWLRNRILHNDPEVEKKQGWITVGDLEGCIHYKVVKYERIKFLVIALKNAVEIYAWAPKPYHKFMAFKSFADLQHKPLLVDLTVEEGQRLKVIFGSHTGFHVIDVDSGNSYDIYIPSHIQGNITPHAIVILPKTDGMEMLVCYEDEGVYVNTYGRITKDVVLQWGEMPTSVAYIHSNQIMGWGEKAIEIRSVETGHLDGVFMHKRAQRLKFLCERNDKVFFASVRSGGSSQVFFMTLNRNSMMNW
;
A
#
# COMPACT_ATOMS: atom_id res chain seq x y z
N LYS A 1 5.20 -4.50 -20.47
CA LYS A 1 4.20 -4.01 -21.48
C LYS A 1 4.10 -2.48 -21.37
N ARG A 2 3.92 -1.75 -22.48
CA ARG A 2 3.71 -0.28 -22.47
C ARG A 2 2.22 0.05 -22.34
N PHE A 3 1.92 1.11 -21.60
CA PHE A 3 0.59 1.66 -21.38
C PHE A 3 0.59 3.14 -21.78
N ASN A 4 -0.47 3.58 -22.44
CA ASN A 4 -0.61 4.97 -22.93
C ASN A 4 -1.15 5.94 -21.85
N SER A 5 -1.17 5.50 -20.59
CA SER A 5 -1.63 6.28 -19.44
C SER A 5 -0.73 5.95 -18.24
N GLU A 6 -0.57 6.92 -17.34
CA GLU A 6 0.23 6.76 -16.14
C GLU A 6 -0.36 5.67 -15.25
N ILE A 7 0.49 4.74 -14.85
CA ILE A 7 0.13 3.68 -13.90
C ILE A 7 0.27 4.23 -12.49
N LEU A 8 -0.82 4.17 -11.74
CA LEU A 8 -0.88 4.69 -10.38
C LEU A 8 -0.74 3.59 -9.34
N CYS A 9 -1.33 2.43 -9.58
CA CYS A 9 -1.27 1.27 -8.71
C CYS A 9 -1.45 -0.02 -9.52
N ALA A 10 -1.06 -1.15 -8.95
CA ALA A 10 -1.37 -2.46 -9.50
C ALA A 10 -1.51 -3.48 -8.37
N ALA A 11 -2.18 -4.59 -8.66
CA ALA A 11 -2.24 -5.72 -7.76
C ALA A 11 -2.31 -7.01 -8.56
N LEU A 12 -1.78 -8.10 -8.02
CA LEU A 12 -1.86 -9.41 -8.65
C LEU A 12 -3.21 -10.07 -8.37
N TRP A 13 -3.79 -10.65 -9.41
CA TRP A 13 -4.99 -11.48 -9.35
C TRP A 13 -4.69 -12.80 -10.07
N GLY A 14 -4.49 -13.84 -9.28
CA GLY A 14 -3.80 -15.06 -9.70
C GLY A 14 -2.41 -14.72 -10.24
N VAL A 15 -2.16 -15.16 -11.47
CA VAL A 15 -0.92 -14.85 -12.21
C VAL A 15 -0.98 -13.51 -12.95
N ASN A 16 -2.18 -12.95 -13.13
CA ASN A 16 -2.42 -11.75 -13.91
C ASN A 16 -2.22 -10.49 -13.08
N LEU A 17 -1.94 -9.37 -13.75
CA LEU A 17 -1.74 -8.08 -13.10
C LEU A 17 -2.91 -7.15 -13.39
N LEU A 18 -3.64 -6.75 -12.37
CA LEU A 18 -4.59 -5.64 -12.45
C LEU A 18 -3.81 -4.33 -12.38
N VAL A 19 -4.04 -3.45 -13.34
CA VAL A 19 -3.32 -2.18 -13.50
C VAL A 19 -4.33 -1.03 -13.43
N GLY A 20 -4.17 -0.18 -12.43
CA GLY A 20 -4.95 1.03 -12.23
C GLY A 20 -4.22 2.25 -12.76
N THR A 21 -4.92 3.06 -13.55
CA THR A 21 -4.37 4.28 -14.16
C THR A 21 -5.24 5.49 -13.84
N GLU A 22 -4.82 6.66 -14.33
CA GLU A 22 -5.66 7.86 -14.36
C GLU A 22 -7.00 7.65 -15.09
N ASN A 23 -7.04 6.74 -16.06
CA ASN A 23 -8.15 6.61 -16.99
C ASN A 23 -8.93 5.30 -16.90
N GLY A 24 -8.47 4.30 -16.14
CA GLY A 24 -9.20 3.05 -16.02
C GLY A 24 -8.52 1.96 -15.22
N LEU A 25 -9.21 0.82 -15.17
CA LEU A 25 -8.71 -0.45 -14.65
C LEU A 25 -8.54 -1.43 -15.81
N MET A 26 -7.38 -2.03 -15.90
CA MET A 26 -7.02 -3.01 -16.94
C MET A 26 -6.52 -4.31 -16.31
N LEU A 27 -6.72 -5.43 -16.99
CA LEU A 27 -6.04 -6.69 -16.68
C LEU A 27 -4.95 -6.94 -17.72
N LEU A 28 -3.70 -7.05 -17.28
CA LEU A 28 -2.61 -7.61 -18.08
C LEU A 28 -2.57 -9.13 -17.84
N ASP A 29 -2.97 -9.88 -18.86
CA ASP A 29 -2.89 -11.34 -18.87
C ASP A 29 -1.43 -11.76 -19.04
N ARG A 30 -0.93 -12.46 -18.03
CA ARG A 30 0.45 -12.96 -17.97
C ARG A 30 0.55 -14.47 -18.16
N SER A 31 -0.59 -15.14 -18.32
CA SER A 31 -0.65 -16.59 -18.59
C SER A 31 -0.40 -16.92 -20.05
N GLY A 32 -0.66 -15.97 -20.97
CA GLY A 32 -0.46 -16.12 -22.40
C GLY A 32 0.41 -15.01 -23.02
N GLN A 33 -0.03 -14.45 -24.15
CA GLN A 33 0.74 -13.52 -24.98
C GLN A 33 0.88 -12.08 -24.43
N GLY A 34 0.53 -11.81 -23.18
CA GLY A 34 0.59 -10.43 -22.66
C GLY A 34 -0.53 -9.53 -23.18
N LYS A 35 -1.74 -10.08 -23.36
CA LYS A 35 -2.93 -9.32 -23.78
C LYS A 35 -3.41 -8.41 -22.64
N VAL A 36 -3.92 -7.24 -23.00
CA VAL A 36 -4.47 -6.27 -22.04
C VAL A 36 -5.97 -6.16 -22.26
N TYR A 37 -6.75 -6.38 -21.21
CA TYR A 37 -8.21 -6.27 -21.22
C TYR A 37 -8.64 -5.03 -20.44
N ASN A 38 -9.45 -4.17 -21.05
CA ASN A 38 -10.03 -3.02 -20.35
C ASN A 38 -11.24 -3.49 -19.53
N LEU A 39 -11.21 -3.27 -18.21
CA LEU A 39 -12.29 -3.68 -17.30
C LEU A 39 -13.22 -2.52 -16.96
N ILE A 40 -12.66 -1.36 -16.65
CA ILE A 40 -13.40 -0.15 -16.27
C ILE A 40 -12.73 1.04 -16.94
N ASN A 41 -13.51 1.83 -17.68
CA ASN A 41 -13.03 3.00 -18.42
C ASN A 41 -13.42 4.30 -17.71
N ARG A 42 -12.68 5.37 -18.00
CA ARG A 42 -12.93 6.76 -17.54
C ARG A 42 -13.02 6.90 -16.02
N ARG A 43 -12.24 6.10 -15.29
CA ARG A 43 -12.17 6.14 -13.84
C ARG A 43 -10.73 5.98 -13.37
N ARG A 44 -10.26 6.96 -12.60
CA ARG A 44 -8.97 6.93 -11.91
C ARG A 44 -8.93 5.85 -10.82
N PHE A 45 -7.85 5.09 -10.73
CA PHE A 45 -7.59 4.13 -9.64
C PHE A 45 -6.26 4.47 -8.95
N GLN A 46 -6.33 4.99 -7.73
CA GLN A 46 -5.17 5.50 -7.00
C GLN A 46 -4.43 4.42 -6.22
N GLN A 47 -5.18 3.53 -5.58
CA GLN A 47 -4.67 2.44 -4.75
C GLN A 47 -5.60 1.24 -4.90
N MET A 48 -5.06 0.02 -4.86
CA MET A 48 -5.86 -1.20 -4.91
C MET A 48 -5.21 -2.38 -4.18
N ASP A 49 -6.03 -3.26 -3.63
CA ASP A 49 -5.63 -4.51 -2.99
C ASP A 49 -6.60 -5.63 -3.37
N VAL A 50 -6.04 -6.77 -3.79
CA VAL A 50 -6.81 -7.96 -4.18
C VAL A 50 -6.91 -8.90 -2.98
N LEU A 51 -8.12 -9.16 -2.52
CA LEU A 51 -8.42 -10.14 -1.47
C LEU A 51 -9.08 -11.36 -2.11
N GLU A 52 -8.26 -12.24 -2.70
CA GLU A 52 -8.73 -13.40 -3.48
C GLU A 52 -9.64 -14.33 -2.66
N GLY A 53 -9.25 -14.62 -1.42
CA GLY A 53 -10.05 -15.46 -0.50
C GLY A 53 -11.40 -14.86 -0.13
N LEU A 54 -11.63 -13.58 -0.41
CA LEU A 54 -12.91 -12.90 -0.23
C LEU A 54 -13.61 -12.58 -1.57
N ASN A 55 -13.00 -12.92 -2.70
CA ASN A 55 -13.51 -12.58 -4.04
C ASN A 55 -13.71 -11.07 -4.24
N VAL A 56 -12.86 -10.23 -3.65
CA VAL A 56 -12.98 -8.76 -3.77
C VAL A 56 -11.68 -8.03 -4.11
N LEU A 57 -11.83 -6.89 -4.79
CA LEU A 57 -10.79 -5.88 -5.05
C LEU A 57 -11.18 -4.60 -4.30
N VAL A 58 -10.41 -4.21 -3.30
CA VAL A 58 -10.57 -2.94 -2.59
C VAL A 58 -9.82 -1.85 -3.35
N THR A 59 -10.39 -0.65 -3.47
CA THR A 59 -9.78 0.45 -4.24
C THR A 59 -10.08 1.82 -3.65
N ILE A 60 -9.16 2.77 -3.82
CA ILE A 60 -9.48 4.20 -3.87
C ILE A 60 -9.64 4.56 -5.34
N SER A 61 -10.84 4.98 -5.75
CA SER A 61 -11.12 5.24 -7.18
C SER A 61 -12.14 6.34 -7.47
N GLY A 62 -12.00 6.94 -8.65
CA GLY A 62 -12.86 8.03 -9.17
C GLY A 62 -12.45 9.41 -8.68
N LYS A 63 -13.09 10.46 -9.21
CA LYS A 63 -12.72 11.86 -8.97
C LYS A 63 -12.81 12.32 -7.51
N LYS A 64 -13.68 11.68 -6.72
CA LYS A 64 -13.89 11.96 -5.29
C LYS A 64 -13.04 11.07 -4.37
N ASN A 65 -12.14 10.24 -4.91
CA ASN A 65 -11.34 9.26 -4.16
C ASN A 65 -12.18 8.43 -3.18
N LYS A 66 -13.29 7.86 -3.66
CA LYS A 66 -14.16 7.00 -2.83
C LYS A 66 -13.52 5.62 -2.65
N LEU A 67 -13.73 5.03 -1.48
CA LEU A 67 -13.36 3.64 -1.21
C LEU A 67 -14.42 2.69 -1.78
N ARG A 68 -14.02 1.81 -2.70
CA ARG A 68 -14.90 0.87 -3.38
C ARG A 68 -14.38 -0.55 -3.35
N VAL A 69 -15.30 -1.49 -3.22
CA VAL A 69 -15.06 -2.93 -3.25
C VAL A 69 -15.73 -3.49 -4.50
N TYR A 70 -14.92 -3.95 -5.47
CA TYR A 70 -15.40 -4.64 -6.67
C TYR A 70 -15.38 -6.15 -6.44
N TYR A 71 -16.36 -6.88 -6.95
CA TYR A 71 -16.33 -8.33 -6.93
C TYR A 71 -15.43 -8.87 -8.03
N LEU A 72 -14.45 -9.71 -7.68
CA LEU A 72 -13.51 -10.28 -8.66
C LEU A 72 -14.24 -11.16 -9.68
N SER A 73 -15.20 -11.96 -9.24
CA SER A 73 -16.10 -12.72 -10.13
C SER A 73 -16.80 -11.85 -11.19
N TRP A 74 -17.22 -10.63 -10.84
CA TRP A 74 -17.85 -9.71 -11.78
C TRP A 74 -16.84 -9.13 -12.78
N LEU A 75 -15.65 -8.75 -12.30
CA LEU A 75 -14.55 -8.32 -13.18
C LEU A 75 -14.13 -9.44 -14.14
N ARG A 76 -14.17 -10.70 -13.70
CA ARG A 76 -13.83 -11.87 -14.51
C ARG A 76 -14.83 -12.05 -15.64
N ASN A 77 -16.11 -11.89 -15.32
CA ASN A 77 -17.18 -12.00 -16.30
C ASN A 77 -17.11 -10.90 -17.36
N ARG A 78 -16.56 -9.71 -17.05
CA ARG A 78 -16.28 -8.68 -18.08
C ARG A 78 -15.22 -9.06 -19.11
N ILE A 79 -14.48 -10.15 -18.88
CA ILE A 79 -13.51 -10.68 -19.83
C ILE A 79 -14.08 -11.89 -20.57
N LEU A 80 -14.73 -12.79 -19.82
CA LEU A 80 -15.20 -14.08 -20.34
C LEU A 80 -16.60 -14.04 -20.96
N HIS A 81 -17.45 -13.10 -20.54
CA HIS A 81 -18.84 -12.96 -20.97
C HIS A 81 -19.65 -14.26 -20.89
N ASN A 82 -19.42 -15.06 -19.84
CA ASN A 82 -19.96 -16.41 -19.73
C ASN A 82 -21.15 -16.55 -18.76
N ASP A 83 -21.45 -15.52 -17.95
CA ASP A 83 -22.57 -15.51 -17.01
C ASP A 83 -23.44 -14.25 -17.19
N PRO A 84 -24.59 -14.34 -17.90
CA PRO A 84 -25.50 -13.21 -18.11
C PRO A 84 -26.13 -12.67 -16.82
N GLU A 85 -26.27 -13.48 -15.78
CA GLU A 85 -26.90 -13.08 -14.52
C GLU A 85 -25.97 -12.20 -13.67
N VAL A 86 -24.65 -12.40 -13.79
CA VAL A 86 -23.65 -11.54 -13.15
C VAL A 86 -23.61 -10.15 -13.80
N GLU A 87 -23.86 -10.02 -15.11
CA GLU A 87 -23.87 -8.72 -15.80
C GLU A 87 -25.02 -7.81 -15.33
N LYS A 88 -26.16 -8.39 -14.95
CA LYS A 88 -27.33 -7.67 -14.44
C LYS A 88 -27.12 -7.10 -13.03
N LYS A 89 -26.16 -7.64 -12.27
CA LYS A 89 -25.90 -7.24 -10.88
C LYS A 89 -24.90 -6.10 -10.77
N GLN A 90 -25.06 -5.28 -9.73
CA GLN A 90 -24.06 -4.26 -9.40
C GLN A 90 -22.75 -4.94 -8.98
N GLY A 91 -21.69 -4.74 -9.76
CA GLY A 91 -20.40 -5.39 -9.55
C GLY A 91 -19.51 -4.83 -8.44
N TRP A 92 -19.99 -3.81 -7.72
CA TRP A 92 -19.22 -3.13 -6.69
C TRP A 92 -20.12 -2.47 -5.65
N ILE A 93 -19.56 -2.25 -4.47
CA ILE A 93 -20.17 -1.47 -3.39
C ILE A 93 -19.20 -0.39 -2.90
N THR A 94 -19.73 0.69 -2.32
CA THR A 94 -18.91 1.68 -1.59
C THR A 94 -18.76 1.21 -0.14
N VAL A 95 -17.60 1.49 0.47
CA VAL A 95 -17.39 1.30 1.91
C VAL A 95 -17.71 2.61 2.62
N GLY A 96 -18.72 2.59 3.50
CA GLY A 96 -19.24 3.81 4.14
C GLY A 96 -19.76 4.84 3.13
N ASP A 97 -19.91 6.09 3.58
CA ASP A 97 -20.07 7.25 2.69
C ASP A 97 -18.86 8.17 2.80
N LEU A 98 -17.71 7.64 2.38
CA LEU A 98 -16.42 8.31 2.50
C LEU A 98 -16.02 8.96 1.17
N GLU A 99 -15.53 10.19 1.28
CA GLU A 99 -14.95 10.96 0.17
C GLU A 99 -13.58 11.51 0.58
N GLY A 100 -12.69 11.63 -0.41
CA GLY A 100 -11.34 12.14 -0.17
C GLY A 100 -10.44 11.16 0.60
N CYS A 101 -10.61 9.85 0.42
CA CYS A 101 -9.68 8.86 0.96
C CYS A 101 -8.28 9.12 0.42
N ILE A 102 -7.31 9.22 1.33
CA ILE A 102 -5.91 9.51 1.02
C ILE A 102 -5.14 8.20 0.86
N HIS A 103 -5.28 7.33 1.85
CA HIS A 103 -4.61 6.04 1.93
C HIS A 103 -5.50 5.05 2.68
N TYR A 104 -5.35 3.75 2.42
CA TYR A 104 -5.87 2.72 3.32
C TYR A 104 -4.87 1.58 3.49
N LYS A 105 -5.05 0.79 4.54
CA LYS A 105 -4.33 -0.46 4.75
C LYS A 105 -5.31 -1.57 5.07
N VAL A 106 -5.15 -2.72 4.42
CA VAL A 106 -5.82 -3.96 4.84
C VAL A 106 -4.90 -4.71 5.79
N VAL A 107 -5.34 -4.90 7.03
CA VAL A 107 -4.59 -5.62 8.07
C VAL A 107 -5.31 -6.90 8.42
N LYS A 108 -4.62 -8.04 8.32
CA LYS A 108 -5.17 -9.34 8.69
C LYS A 108 -4.68 -9.69 10.09
N TYR A 109 -5.63 -9.96 10.99
CA TYR A 109 -5.35 -10.49 12.31
C TYR A 109 -6.25 -11.70 12.55
N GLU A 110 -5.65 -12.86 12.78
CA GLU A 110 -6.35 -14.14 12.84
C GLU A 110 -7.32 -14.36 11.64
N ARG A 111 -8.63 -14.46 11.93
CA ARG A 111 -9.71 -14.61 10.95
C ARG A 111 -10.30 -13.27 10.50
N ILE A 112 -9.98 -12.18 11.21
CA ILE A 112 -10.52 -10.85 10.97
C ILE A 112 -9.63 -10.12 9.97
N LYS A 113 -10.27 -9.31 9.12
CA LYS A 113 -9.57 -8.38 8.22
C LYS A 113 -10.07 -6.99 8.53
N PHE A 114 -9.17 -6.15 8.98
CA PHE A 114 -9.40 -4.74 9.20
C PHE A 114 -9.06 -3.97 7.92
N LEU A 115 -9.77 -2.88 7.72
CA LEU A 115 -9.56 -1.90 6.68
C LEU A 115 -9.45 -0.55 7.37
N VAL A 116 -8.24 -0.02 7.44
CA VAL A 116 -7.88 1.21 8.13
C VAL A 116 -7.72 2.29 7.08
N ILE A 117 -8.38 3.43 7.24
CA ILE A 117 -8.57 4.41 6.18
C ILE A 117 -8.14 5.78 6.68
N ALA A 118 -7.18 6.40 5.99
CA ALA A 118 -6.81 7.80 6.18
C ALA A 118 -7.72 8.69 5.32
N LEU A 119 -8.41 9.61 5.98
CA LEU A 119 -9.12 10.74 5.39
C LEU A 119 -8.38 12.04 5.72
N LYS A 120 -8.74 13.16 5.09
CA LYS A 120 -8.06 14.44 5.28
C LYS A 120 -7.86 14.86 6.75
N ASN A 121 -8.86 14.63 7.60
CA ASN A 121 -8.86 15.02 9.02
C ASN A 121 -9.35 13.88 9.95
N ALA A 122 -9.35 12.64 9.48
CA ALA A 122 -9.90 11.52 10.24
C ALA A 122 -9.24 10.20 9.88
N VAL A 123 -9.33 9.23 10.80
CA VAL A 123 -9.04 7.82 10.52
C VAL A 123 -10.28 6.99 10.81
N GLU A 124 -10.66 6.13 9.86
CA GLU A 124 -11.74 5.16 10.05
C GLU A 124 -11.20 3.73 10.01
N ILE A 125 -11.82 2.85 10.81
CA ILE A 125 -11.54 1.43 10.85
C ILE A 125 -12.83 0.70 10.50
N TYR A 126 -12.73 -0.22 9.54
CA TYR A 126 -13.78 -1.17 9.20
C TYR A 126 -13.26 -2.59 9.43
N ALA A 127 -14.17 -3.51 9.72
CA ALA A 127 -13.87 -4.94 9.80
C ALA A 127 -14.70 -5.71 8.77
N TRP A 128 -14.11 -6.74 8.17
CA TRP A 128 -14.82 -7.62 7.25
C TRP A 128 -15.86 -8.46 7.99
N ALA A 129 -17.13 -8.29 7.64
CA ALA A 129 -18.21 -9.15 8.12
C ALA A 129 -18.42 -10.33 7.16
N PRO A 130 -18.44 -11.60 7.66
CA PRO A 130 -18.72 -12.77 6.84
C PRO A 130 -20.18 -12.77 6.35
N LYS A 131 -20.59 -13.84 5.65
CA LYS A 131 -21.99 -14.04 5.28
C LYS A 131 -22.89 -14.02 6.54
N PRO A 132 -24.08 -13.42 6.46
CA PRO A 132 -24.78 -12.97 5.25
C PRO A 132 -24.37 -11.58 4.73
N TYR A 133 -23.62 -10.79 5.49
CA TYR A 133 -23.31 -9.40 5.13
C TYR A 133 -22.28 -9.27 3.99
N HIS A 134 -21.21 -10.07 4.03
CA HIS A 134 -20.18 -10.16 2.99
C HIS A 134 -19.65 -8.78 2.53
N LYS A 135 -19.32 -7.92 3.51
CA LYS A 135 -18.84 -6.55 3.28
C LYS A 135 -18.03 -6.03 4.46
N PHE A 136 -17.27 -4.96 4.25
CA PHE A 136 -16.65 -4.21 5.34
C PHE A 136 -17.71 -3.41 6.11
N MET A 137 -17.72 -3.55 7.42
CA MET A 137 -18.62 -2.88 8.36
C MET A 137 -17.82 -1.91 9.23
N ALA A 138 -18.39 -0.74 9.52
CA ALA A 138 -17.73 0.25 10.36
C ALA A 138 -17.43 -0.34 11.75
N PHE A 139 -16.23 -0.09 12.25
CA PHE A 139 -15.75 -0.55 13.55
C PHE A 139 -15.51 0.63 14.50
N LYS A 140 -14.64 1.57 14.09
CA LYS A 140 -14.30 2.78 14.86
C LYS A 140 -14.01 3.95 13.92
N SER A 141 -14.20 5.17 14.40
CA SER A 141 -13.88 6.40 13.67
C SER A 141 -13.27 7.41 14.64
N PHE A 142 -12.20 8.07 14.20
CA PHE A 142 -11.49 9.11 14.93
C PHE A 142 -11.42 10.34 14.05
N ALA A 143 -12.18 11.38 14.40
CA ALA A 143 -12.23 12.65 13.71
C ALA A 143 -11.43 13.72 14.47
N ASP A 144 -11.26 14.89 13.86
CA ASP A 144 -10.63 16.07 14.46
C ASP A 144 -9.23 15.81 15.02
N LEU A 145 -8.46 14.99 14.29
CA LEU A 145 -7.07 14.68 14.64
C LEU A 145 -6.20 15.94 14.60
N GLN A 146 -5.33 16.07 15.60
CA GLN A 146 -4.31 17.14 15.66
C GLN A 146 -3.44 17.17 14.41
N HIS A 147 -3.07 15.98 13.92
CA HIS A 147 -2.24 15.79 12.74
C HIS A 147 -3.04 15.15 11.61
N LYS A 148 -2.83 15.64 10.37
CA LYS A 148 -3.54 15.15 9.18
C LYS A 148 -2.88 13.85 8.68
N PRO A 149 -3.61 12.72 8.63
CA PRO A 149 -3.02 11.45 8.23
C PRO A 149 -2.79 11.40 6.72
N LEU A 150 -1.60 10.97 6.33
CA LEU A 150 -1.17 10.77 4.94
C LEU A 150 -0.98 9.27 4.62
N LEU A 151 -0.56 8.52 5.62
CA LEU A 151 -0.28 7.09 5.58
C LEU A 151 -0.84 6.48 6.86
N VAL A 152 -1.41 5.28 6.79
CA VAL A 152 -1.97 4.56 7.95
C VAL A 152 -1.57 3.09 7.94
N ASP A 153 -1.40 2.54 9.13
CA ASP A 153 -1.34 1.10 9.41
C ASP A 153 -2.08 0.80 10.72
N LEU A 154 -2.25 -0.47 11.05
CA LEU A 154 -2.82 -0.93 12.30
C LEU A 154 -1.97 -2.08 12.84
N THR A 155 -1.55 -1.94 14.08
CA THR A 155 -0.90 -3.02 14.81
C THR A 155 -1.86 -3.63 15.82
N VAL A 156 -1.66 -4.91 16.09
CA VAL A 156 -2.36 -5.64 17.15
C VAL A 156 -1.31 -6.11 18.14
N GLU A 157 -1.32 -5.50 19.31
CA GLU A 157 -0.38 -5.81 20.39
C GLU A 157 -0.83 -7.03 21.20
N GLU A 158 0.03 -7.47 22.13
CA GLU A 158 -0.35 -8.47 23.13
C GLU A 158 -1.69 -8.10 23.82
N GLY A 159 -2.51 -9.12 24.06
CA GLY A 159 -3.83 -8.94 24.63
C GLY A 159 -4.88 -8.35 23.68
N GLN A 160 -4.64 -8.40 22.37
CA GLN A 160 -5.56 -7.93 21.31
C GLN A 160 -5.80 -6.42 21.32
N ARG A 161 -4.86 -5.64 21.86
CA ARG A 161 -4.95 -4.18 21.87
C ARG A 161 -4.68 -3.65 20.46
N LEU A 162 -5.66 -2.93 19.93
CA LEU A 162 -5.57 -2.35 18.60
C LEU A 162 -5.01 -0.94 18.70
N LYS A 163 -3.97 -0.65 17.91
CA LYS A 163 -3.44 0.71 17.75
C LYS A 163 -3.31 1.05 16.28
N VAL A 164 -3.86 2.20 15.90
CA VAL A 164 -3.62 2.79 14.58
C VAL A 164 -2.32 3.56 14.64
N ILE A 165 -1.47 3.38 13.63
CA ILE A 165 -0.29 4.20 13.42
C ILE A 165 -0.54 5.02 12.16
N PHE A 166 -0.24 6.31 12.20
CA PHE A 166 -0.35 7.14 11.01
C PHE A 166 0.82 8.11 10.86
N GLY A 167 1.27 8.29 9.62
CA GLY A 167 2.24 9.29 9.24
C GLY A 167 1.55 10.57 8.80
N SER A 168 2.13 11.71 9.13
CA SER A 168 1.65 13.06 8.78
C SER A 168 2.81 13.91 8.27
N HIS A 169 2.53 15.18 7.95
CA HIS A 169 3.58 16.13 7.61
C HIS A 169 4.48 16.53 8.78
N THR A 170 4.15 16.20 10.02
CA THR A 170 4.96 16.57 11.19
C THR A 170 5.77 15.42 11.75
N GLY A 171 5.38 14.17 11.46
CA GLY A 171 5.88 13.00 12.17
C GLY A 171 4.91 11.83 12.10
N PHE A 172 5.15 10.85 12.98
CA PHE A 172 4.37 9.64 13.13
C PHE A 172 3.68 9.61 14.48
N HIS A 173 2.44 9.10 14.45
CA HIS A 173 1.46 9.25 15.51
C HIS A 173 0.75 7.93 15.74
N VAL A 174 0.23 7.76 16.96
CA VAL A 174 -0.56 6.60 17.35
C VAL A 174 -1.94 7.05 17.81
N ILE A 175 -2.94 6.19 17.57
CA ILE A 175 -4.26 6.26 18.19
C ILE A 175 -4.52 4.90 18.85
N ASP A 176 -4.69 4.90 20.16
CA ASP A 176 -5.16 3.73 20.89
C ASP A 176 -6.66 3.54 20.61
N VAL A 177 -7.03 2.41 20.01
CA VAL A 177 -8.38 2.24 19.43
C VAL A 177 -9.47 2.10 20.50
N ASP A 178 -9.10 1.60 21.67
CA ASP A 178 -10.03 1.38 22.78
C ASP A 178 -10.33 2.67 23.52
N SER A 179 -9.28 3.42 23.89
CA SER A 179 -9.40 4.69 24.62
C SER A 179 -9.66 5.90 23.71
N GLY A 180 -9.27 5.84 22.44
CA GLY A 180 -9.29 6.97 21.51
C GLY A 180 -8.18 7.99 21.72
N ASN A 181 -7.26 7.74 22.67
CA ASN A 181 -6.15 8.64 22.93
C ASN A 181 -5.19 8.66 21.75
N SER A 182 -4.80 9.87 21.33
CA SER A 182 -3.81 10.08 20.27
C SER A 182 -2.59 10.81 20.82
N TYR A 183 -1.41 10.38 20.38
CA TYR A 183 -0.13 10.95 20.80
C TYR A 183 0.96 10.70 19.75
N ASP A 184 1.99 11.53 19.79
CA ASP A 184 3.13 11.45 18.89
C ASP A 184 4.06 10.32 19.32
N ILE A 185 4.56 9.53 18.36
CA ILE A 185 5.60 8.52 18.61
C ILE A 185 6.96 8.93 18.05
N TYR A 186 6.98 9.76 17.00
CA TYR A 186 8.23 10.23 16.45
C TYR A 186 8.03 11.54 15.67
N ILE A 187 8.76 12.58 16.08
CA ILE A 187 8.85 13.88 15.39
C ILE A 187 10.34 14.16 15.12
N PRO A 188 10.77 14.23 13.85
CA PRO A 188 12.18 14.50 13.54
C PRO A 188 12.53 15.95 13.88
N SER A 189 13.40 16.13 14.89
CA SER A 189 13.76 17.47 15.40
C SER A 189 14.75 18.23 14.52
N HIS A 190 15.49 17.53 13.66
CA HIS A 190 16.51 18.12 12.78
C HIS A 190 15.94 18.69 11.48
N ILE A 191 14.69 18.34 11.13
CA ILE A 191 14.03 18.83 9.92
C ILE A 191 13.11 20.00 10.28
N GLN A 192 13.41 21.17 9.70
CA GLN A 192 12.54 22.34 9.84
C GLN A 192 11.46 22.30 8.75
N GLY A 193 10.22 21.98 9.11
CA GLY A 193 9.07 22.05 8.21
C GLY A 193 8.33 20.72 8.05
N ASN A 194 7.73 20.52 6.89
CA ASN A 194 6.93 19.33 6.60
C ASN A 194 7.84 18.17 6.16
N ILE A 195 7.52 16.97 6.62
CA ILE A 195 8.07 15.71 6.12
C ILE A 195 7.08 14.99 5.20
N THR A 196 7.61 14.01 4.47
CA THR A 196 6.90 13.09 3.59
C THR A 196 7.03 11.69 4.16
N PRO A 197 5.98 11.14 4.79
CA PRO A 197 6.01 9.76 5.26
C PRO A 197 5.94 8.79 4.08
N HIS A 198 6.82 7.80 4.06
CA HIS A 198 6.92 6.80 2.99
C HIS A 198 6.41 5.43 3.38
N ALA A 199 6.71 4.96 4.60
CA ALA A 199 6.30 3.63 5.05
C ALA A 199 6.17 3.54 6.57
N ILE A 200 5.27 2.67 7.01
CA ILE A 200 5.17 2.15 8.38
C ILE A 200 5.31 0.64 8.25
N VAL A 201 6.31 0.07 8.90
CA VAL A 201 6.61 -1.36 8.84
C VAL A 201 6.61 -1.91 10.26
N ILE A 202 5.55 -2.62 10.64
CA ILE A 202 5.50 -3.34 11.91
C ILE A 202 6.54 -4.46 11.87
N LEU A 203 7.46 -4.45 12.84
CA LEU A 203 8.56 -5.41 12.86
C LEU A 203 8.04 -6.81 13.22
N PRO A 204 8.54 -7.87 12.57
CA PRO A 204 8.20 -9.23 12.96
C PRO A 204 8.79 -9.56 14.33
N LYS A 205 8.13 -10.47 15.07
CA LYS A 205 8.60 -10.98 16.38
C LYS A 205 8.75 -9.91 17.47
N THR A 206 7.99 -8.82 17.38
CA THR A 206 7.94 -7.76 18.40
C THR A 206 6.54 -7.62 18.99
N ASP A 207 5.67 -8.62 18.79
CA ASP A 207 4.26 -8.64 19.22
C ASP A 207 3.50 -7.36 18.85
N GLY A 208 3.82 -6.79 17.68
CA GLY A 208 3.19 -5.58 17.18
C GLY A 208 3.65 -4.28 17.85
N MET A 209 4.62 -4.35 18.77
CA MET A 209 5.05 -3.23 19.60
C MET A 209 6.07 -2.32 18.92
N GLU A 210 6.87 -2.85 18.00
CA GLU A 210 7.95 -2.11 17.34
C GLU A 210 7.71 -1.97 15.85
N MET A 211 8.18 -0.86 15.30
CA MET A 211 8.02 -0.52 13.89
C MET A 211 9.23 0.25 13.37
N LEU A 212 9.49 0.09 12.08
CA LEU A 212 10.32 0.99 11.29
C LEU A 212 9.40 2.01 10.61
N VAL A 213 9.62 3.29 10.90
CA VAL A 213 8.95 4.40 10.20
C VAL A 213 9.93 5.05 9.23
N CYS A 214 9.54 5.19 7.97
CA CYS A 214 10.37 5.79 6.93
C CYS A 214 9.75 7.08 6.43
N TYR A 215 10.56 8.13 6.33
CA TYR A 215 10.19 9.46 5.87
C TYR A 215 11.38 10.12 5.21
N GLU A 216 11.14 10.96 4.21
CA GLU A 216 12.23 11.60 3.45
C GLU A 216 13.29 10.53 3.02
N ASP A 217 14.57 10.79 3.27
CA ASP A 217 15.67 9.86 3.04
C ASP A 217 16.07 9.04 4.27
N GLU A 218 15.23 8.98 5.31
CA GLU A 218 15.53 8.35 6.60
C GLU A 218 14.51 7.28 7.01
N GLY A 219 14.91 6.44 7.97
CA GLY A 219 14.07 5.47 8.65
C GLY A 219 14.53 5.24 10.08
N VAL A 220 13.57 5.24 11.01
CA VAL A 220 13.83 5.16 12.45
C VAL A 220 13.03 4.02 13.07
N TYR A 221 13.67 3.28 13.98
CA TYR A 221 13.04 2.22 14.75
C TYR A 221 12.45 2.77 16.02
N VAL A 222 11.13 2.64 16.16
CA VAL A 222 10.38 3.20 17.28
C VAL A 222 9.34 2.19 17.75
N ASN A 223 8.96 2.24 19.03
CA ASN A 223 7.84 1.47 19.52
C ASN A 223 6.54 2.30 19.59
N THR A 224 5.43 1.64 19.88
CA THR A 224 4.11 2.29 20.01
C THR A 224 3.99 3.24 21.19
N TYR A 225 5.04 3.40 22.00
CA TYR A 225 5.15 4.37 23.11
C TYR A 225 6.12 5.52 22.80
N GLY A 226 6.63 5.60 21.57
CA GLY A 226 7.52 6.68 21.12
C GLY A 226 8.97 6.56 21.59
N ARG A 227 9.40 5.37 22.03
CA ARG A 227 10.81 5.13 22.35
C ARG A 227 11.54 4.61 21.13
N ILE A 228 12.72 5.17 20.86
CA ILE A 228 13.66 4.62 19.88
C ILE A 228 14.12 3.24 20.37
N THR A 229 13.97 2.21 19.53
CA THR A 229 14.30 0.82 19.90
C THR A 229 15.63 0.34 19.37
N LYS A 230 16.22 1.06 18.41
CA LYS A 230 17.55 0.77 17.86
C LYS A 230 18.30 2.07 17.61
N ASP A 231 19.59 2.07 17.95
CA ASP A 231 20.49 3.22 17.72
C ASP A 231 20.87 3.40 16.24
N VAL A 232 20.54 2.42 15.39
CA VAL A 232 20.79 2.49 13.95
C VAL A 232 19.67 3.25 13.25
N VAL A 233 20.04 4.25 12.45
CA VAL A 233 19.13 4.93 11.52
C VAL A 233 19.31 4.31 10.14
N LEU A 234 18.21 3.97 9.49
CA LEU A 234 18.21 3.61 8.08
C LEU A 234 18.32 4.91 7.27
N GLN A 235 19.31 5.01 6.38
CA GLN A 235 19.48 6.19 5.53
C GLN A 235 19.60 5.76 4.08
N TRP A 236 18.72 6.28 3.22
CA TRP A 236 18.77 6.07 1.77
C TRP A 236 19.90 6.93 1.17
N GLY A 237 20.58 6.43 0.14
CA GLY A 237 21.62 7.19 -0.56
C GLY A 237 21.06 8.30 -1.48
N GLU A 238 19.79 8.18 -1.87
CA GLU A 238 19.02 9.20 -2.60
C GLU A 238 17.61 9.29 -2.00
N MET A 239 16.96 10.46 -2.12
CA MET A 239 15.56 10.65 -1.75
C MET A 239 14.65 9.64 -2.49
N PRO A 240 14.01 8.68 -1.80
CA PRO A 240 13.18 7.69 -2.44
C PRO A 240 11.86 8.30 -2.91
N THR A 241 11.51 8.07 -4.17
CA THR A 241 10.19 8.45 -4.71
C THR A 241 9.08 7.47 -4.34
N SER A 242 9.46 6.26 -3.92
CA SER A 242 8.58 5.19 -3.46
C SER A 242 9.37 4.30 -2.51
N VAL A 243 8.73 3.84 -1.44
CA VAL A 243 9.30 2.85 -0.52
C VAL A 243 8.32 1.70 -0.38
N ALA A 244 8.82 0.47 -0.31
CA ALA A 244 7.97 -0.69 -0.11
C ALA A 244 8.65 -1.73 0.79
N TYR A 245 7.89 -2.21 1.77
CA TYR A 245 8.22 -3.41 2.52
C TYR A 245 7.76 -4.65 1.76
N ILE A 246 8.63 -5.66 1.69
CA ILE A 246 8.38 -6.89 0.92
C ILE A 246 8.52 -8.12 1.81
N HIS A 247 7.92 -9.24 1.39
CA HIS A 247 7.79 -10.45 2.22
C HIS A 247 9.12 -11.10 2.66
N SER A 248 10.25 -10.73 2.06
CA SER A 248 11.60 -11.18 2.45
C SER A 248 12.18 -10.44 3.67
N ASN A 249 11.36 -9.69 4.40
CA ASN A 249 11.79 -8.83 5.51
C ASN A 249 12.79 -7.74 5.09
N GLN A 250 12.61 -7.25 3.87
CA GLN A 250 13.43 -6.21 3.27
C GLN A 250 12.57 -4.99 2.97
N ILE A 251 13.21 -3.84 2.97
CA ILE A 251 12.62 -2.58 2.56
C ILE A 251 13.37 -2.06 1.36
N MET A 252 12.62 -1.68 0.33
CA MET A 252 13.15 -1.22 -0.93
C MET A 252 12.81 0.25 -1.12
N GLY A 253 13.80 1.05 -1.56
CA GLY A 253 13.66 2.47 -1.85
C GLY A 253 13.97 2.74 -3.32
N TRP A 254 13.01 3.32 -4.04
CA TRP A 254 13.15 3.68 -5.46
C TRP A 254 13.61 5.13 -5.58
N GLY A 255 14.93 5.32 -5.71
CA GLY A 255 15.54 6.59 -6.07
C GLY A 255 15.44 6.90 -7.56
N GLU A 256 16.03 8.02 -7.98
CA GLU A 256 16.03 8.45 -9.38
C GLU A 256 17.01 7.62 -10.23
N LYS A 257 18.15 7.23 -9.63
CA LYS A 257 19.21 6.49 -10.32
C LYS A 257 19.36 5.06 -9.84
N ALA A 258 18.85 4.73 -8.65
CA ALA A 258 19.04 3.42 -8.05
C ALA A 258 17.79 2.93 -7.32
N ILE A 259 17.65 1.61 -7.23
CA ILE A 259 16.77 0.96 -6.25
C ILE A 259 17.66 0.36 -5.18
N GLU A 260 17.51 0.84 -3.95
CA GLU A 260 18.20 0.28 -2.79
C GLU A 260 17.32 -0.78 -2.12
N ILE A 261 17.95 -1.86 -1.65
CA ILE A 261 17.32 -2.91 -0.85
C ILE A 261 18.06 -2.98 0.46
N ARG A 262 17.32 -2.86 1.56
CA ARG A 262 17.88 -2.87 2.92
C ARG A 262 17.16 -3.90 3.78
N SER A 263 17.90 -4.49 4.71
CA SER A 263 17.32 -5.32 5.76
C SER A 263 16.48 -4.47 6.70
N VAL A 264 15.23 -4.87 6.94
CA VAL A 264 14.35 -4.19 7.91
C VAL A 264 14.80 -4.40 9.35
N GLU A 265 15.54 -5.48 9.65
CA GLU A 265 15.97 -5.71 11.02
C GLU A 265 17.21 -4.88 11.38
N THR A 266 18.12 -4.66 10.45
CA THR A 266 19.43 -4.06 10.74
C THR A 266 19.67 -2.72 10.05
N GLY A 267 18.84 -2.34 9.07
CA GLY A 267 19.07 -1.18 8.20
C GLY A 267 20.23 -1.34 7.20
N HIS A 268 20.91 -2.50 7.23
CA HIS A 268 22.05 -2.81 6.37
C HIS A 268 21.64 -2.82 4.89
N LEU A 269 22.55 -2.36 4.02
CA LEU A 269 22.36 -2.34 2.57
C LEU A 269 22.61 -3.74 1.99
N ASP A 270 21.53 -4.42 1.60
CA ASP A 270 21.58 -5.77 1.04
C ASP A 270 21.87 -5.75 -0.47
N GLY A 271 21.51 -4.67 -1.17
CA GLY A 271 21.78 -4.53 -2.59
C GLY A 271 21.36 -3.20 -3.19
N VAL A 272 21.94 -2.87 -4.34
CA VAL A 272 21.64 -1.67 -5.12
C VAL A 272 21.48 -2.04 -6.58
N PHE A 273 20.38 -1.62 -7.21
CA PHE A 273 20.14 -1.77 -8.64
C PHE A 273 20.25 -0.42 -9.31
N MET A 274 21.38 -0.18 -9.98
CA MET A 274 21.62 1.06 -10.71
C MET A 274 20.89 1.08 -12.06
N HIS A 275 20.40 2.25 -12.46
CA HIS A 275 19.82 2.49 -13.77
C HIS A 275 20.76 3.35 -14.61
N LYS A 276 20.98 2.96 -15.88
CA LYS A 276 21.85 3.71 -16.81
C LYS A 276 21.37 5.14 -17.09
N ARG A 277 20.10 5.44 -16.83
CA ARG A 277 19.47 6.76 -17.02
C ARG A 277 18.51 7.01 -15.87
N ALA A 278 18.47 8.24 -15.39
CA ALA A 278 17.48 8.72 -14.44
C ALA A 278 16.06 8.38 -14.94
N GLN A 279 15.31 7.65 -14.13
CA GLN A 279 13.93 7.27 -14.42
C GLN A 279 13.12 7.31 -13.13
N ARG A 280 11.97 7.98 -13.17
CA ARG A 280 11.02 7.92 -12.06
C ARG A 280 10.36 6.54 -12.05
N LEU A 281 10.76 5.69 -11.11
CA LEU A 281 10.19 4.38 -10.90
C LEU A 281 9.25 4.39 -9.69
N LYS A 282 8.19 3.59 -9.76
CA LYS A 282 7.21 3.47 -8.69
C LYS A 282 6.92 2.01 -8.40
N PHE A 283 6.97 1.62 -7.13
CA PHE A 283 6.52 0.30 -6.71
C PHE A 283 5.02 0.11 -7.02
N LEU A 284 4.66 -1.10 -7.46
CA LEU A 284 3.28 -1.45 -7.74
C LEU A 284 2.76 -2.51 -6.78
N CYS A 285 3.41 -3.67 -6.76
CA CYS A 285 3.05 -4.79 -5.89
C CYS A 285 4.16 -5.84 -5.86
N GLU A 286 4.09 -6.76 -4.89
CA GLU A 286 4.98 -7.92 -4.80
C GLU A 286 4.18 -9.19 -4.53
N ARG A 287 4.64 -10.33 -5.06
CA ARG A 287 4.14 -11.67 -4.72
C ARG A 287 5.17 -12.72 -5.14
N ASN A 288 5.42 -13.70 -4.28
CA ASN A 288 6.31 -14.83 -4.55
C ASN A 288 7.71 -14.38 -5.00
N ASP A 289 8.32 -13.47 -4.24
CA ASP A 289 9.66 -12.92 -4.48
C ASP A 289 9.79 -12.12 -5.80
N LYS A 290 8.68 -11.80 -6.46
CA LYS A 290 8.65 -10.94 -7.65
C LYS A 290 8.09 -9.57 -7.31
N VAL A 291 8.90 -8.56 -7.51
CA VAL A 291 8.55 -7.15 -7.32
C VAL A 291 8.20 -6.53 -8.66
N PHE A 292 7.02 -5.93 -8.75
CA PHE A 292 6.55 -5.20 -9.92
C PHE A 292 6.65 -3.70 -9.67
N PHE A 293 7.14 -2.98 -10.66
CA PHE A 293 7.27 -1.53 -10.61
C PHE A 293 7.01 -0.94 -12.00
N ALA A 294 6.62 0.34 -12.06
CA ALA A 294 6.41 1.05 -13.30
C ALA A 294 7.36 2.22 -13.44
N SER A 295 7.81 2.49 -14.67
CA SER A 295 8.37 3.80 -14.98
C SER A 295 7.26 4.80 -15.31
N VAL A 296 7.45 6.03 -14.88
CA VAL A 296 6.62 7.16 -15.30
C VAL A 296 7.45 8.03 -16.25
N ARG A 297 7.02 8.11 -17.52
CA ARG A 297 7.71 8.90 -18.54
C ARG A 297 7.10 10.29 -18.67
N SER A 298 7.93 11.27 -19.05
CA SER A 298 7.46 12.55 -19.54
C SER A 298 6.50 12.32 -20.72
N GLY A 299 5.26 12.79 -20.59
CA GLY A 299 4.17 12.52 -21.55
C GLY A 299 3.12 11.50 -21.08
N GLY A 300 3.20 11.00 -19.83
CA GLY A 300 2.10 10.24 -19.21
C GLY A 300 1.97 8.79 -19.66
N SER A 301 2.96 8.25 -20.39
CA SER A 301 3.04 6.81 -20.70
C SER A 301 3.83 6.07 -19.62
N SER A 302 3.45 4.82 -19.36
CA SER A 302 4.10 4.00 -18.34
C SER A 302 4.47 2.62 -18.88
N GLN A 303 5.52 2.04 -18.32
CA GLN A 303 5.93 0.68 -18.63
C GLN A 303 6.08 -0.11 -17.34
N VAL A 304 5.47 -1.30 -17.31
CA VAL A 304 5.63 -2.25 -16.19
C VAL A 304 6.88 -3.08 -16.39
N PHE A 305 7.68 -3.16 -15.32
CA PHE A 305 8.83 -4.01 -15.14
C PHE A 305 8.59 -4.96 -13.97
N PHE A 306 9.40 -6.00 -13.88
CA PHE A 306 9.49 -6.82 -12.68
C PHE A 306 10.92 -7.26 -12.45
N MET A 307 11.25 -7.53 -11.20
CA MET A 307 12.50 -8.16 -10.79
C MET A 307 12.18 -9.33 -9.87
N THR A 308 13.04 -10.35 -9.90
CA THR A 308 12.96 -11.48 -8.98
C THR A 308 14.05 -11.29 -7.92
N LEU A 309 13.67 -11.34 -6.66
CA LEU A 309 14.60 -11.25 -5.55
C LEU A 309 15.08 -12.66 -5.22
N ASN A 310 16.38 -12.91 -5.37
CA ASN A 310 16.97 -14.20 -5.02
C ASN A 310 17.29 -14.21 -3.53
N ARG A 311 16.76 -15.20 -2.79
CA ARG A 311 17.04 -15.35 -1.35
C ARG A 311 18.52 -15.68 -1.03
N ASN A 312 19.32 -16.09 -2.01
CA ASN A 312 20.69 -16.58 -1.81
C ASN A 312 21.71 -16.09 -2.87
N SER A 313 21.49 -14.93 -3.50
CA SER A 313 22.49 -14.39 -4.41
C SER A 313 22.39 -12.87 -4.46
N MET A 314 23.41 -12.19 -3.92
CA MET A 314 23.87 -10.95 -4.55
C MET A 314 24.10 -11.29 -6.02
N MET A 315 23.14 -10.93 -6.88
CA MET A 315 23.31 -11.11 -8.31
C MET A 315 24.26 -10.02 -8.78
N ASN A 316 25.54 -10.38 -8.94
CA ASN A 316 26.47 -9.61 -9.76
C ASN A 316 25.94 -9.56 -11.19
N TRP A 317 25.60 -8.35 -11.65
CA TRP A 317 25.42 -7.97 -13.06
C TRP A 317 25.95 -6.56 -13.29
#